data_AF-A0A166DVD3-F1
#
_entry.id   AF-A0A166DVD3-F1
#
_cell.length_a   1.000
_cell.length_b   1.000
_cell.length_c   1.000
_cell.angle_alpha   90.00
_cell.angle_beta   90.00
_cell.angle_gamma   90.00
#
_symmetry.space_group_name_H-M   'P 1'
#
loop_
_entity.id
_entity.type
_entity.pdbx_description
1 polymer ?
#
loop_
_entity_poly.entity_id
_entity_poly.type
_entity_poly.pdbx_seq_one_letter_code
_entity_poly.pdbx_strand_id
1 'polypeptide(L)'
;MFKLKELVTKEIILYLVFGVLTTLVNIFSYFVLVKIFSFNYLIGNIIAWLISVIFAYMTNRKWVFDSKNISIPLEFSLFLGGRLFSGILDSGLMYLAIDLLSLNDMFSKVIINIIVVIINYLFSKIIVFK
;
A
#
# COMPACT_ATOMS: atom_id res chain seq x y z
N MET A 1 -11.28 -10.14 25.75
CA MET A 1 -10.42 -10.85 24.77
C MET A 1 -11.14 -11.13 23.45
N PHE A 2 -12.38 -11.65 23.45
CA PHE A 2 -13.16 -11.95 22.22
C PHE A 2 -13.43 -10.73 21.32
N LYS A 3 -13.99 -9.62 21.86
CA LYS A 3 -14.25 -8.39 21.07
C LYS A 3 -13.01 -7.78 20.41
N LEU A 4 -11.85 -7.88 21.05
CA LEU A 4 -10.61 -7.33 20.51
C LEU A 4 -10.16 -8.14 19.27
N LYS A 5 -10.28 -9.47 19.32
CA LYS A 5 -9.97 -10.33 18.17
C LYS A 5 -10.90 -10.01 16.99
N GLU A 6 -12.20 -9.83 17.21
CA GLU A 6 -13.15 -9.49 16.14
C GLU A 6 -12.83 -8.17 15.45
N LEU A 7 -12.48 -7.12 16.21
CA LEU A 7 -12.09 -5.82 15.65
C LEU A 7 -10.83 -5.95 14.80
N VAL A 8 -9.82 -6.66 15.28
CA VAL A 8 -8.57 -6.91 14.53
C VAL A 8 -8.84 -7.71 13.25
N THR A 9 -9.71 -8.73 13.31
CA THR A 9 -10.07 -9.51 12.12
C THR A 9 -10.79 -8.63 11.07
N LYS A 10 -11.72 -7.77 11.51
CA LYS A 10 -12.40 -6.82 10.62
C LYS A 10 -11.41 -5.85 9.96
N GLU A 11 -10.49 -5.27 10.72
CA GLU A 11 -9.44 -4.38 10.20
C GLU A 11 -8.62 -5.06 9.10
N ILE A 12 -8.12 -6.28 9.35
CA ILE A 12 -7.31 -7.02 8.38
C ILE A 12 -8.10 -7.29 7.10
N ILE A 13 -9.35 -7.76 7.20
CA ILE A 13 -10.19 -8.04 6.04
C ILE A 13 -10.42 -6.76 5.24
N LEU A 14 -10.82 -5.67 5.88
CA LEU A 14 -11.04 -4.40 5.21
C LEU A 14 -9.75 -3.86 4.57
N TYR A 15 -8.62 -3.98 5.26
CA TYR A 15 -7.32 -3.56 4.73
C TYR A 15 -6.96 -4.32 3.45
N LEU A 16 -7.18 -5.64 3.41
CA LEU A 16 -6.95 -6.45 2.22
C LEU A 16 -7.93 -6.08 1.08
N VAL A 17 -9.21 -5.91 1.39
CA VAL A 17 -10.23 -5.49 0.40
C VAL A 17 -9.87 -4.13 -0.21
N PHE A 18 -9.58 -3.13 0.63
CA PHE A 18 -9.15 -1.82 0.14
C PHE A 18 -7.79 -1.87 -0.53
N GLY A 19 -6.92 -2.81 -0.18
CA GLY A 19 -5.69 -3.11 -0.90
C GLY A 19 -5.96 -3.51 -2.35
N VAL A 20 -6.86 -4.48 -2.57
CA VAL A 20 -7.29 -4.89 -3.92
C VAL A 20 -7.93 -3.73 -4.68
N LEU A 21 -8.82 -2.98 -4.05
CA LEU A 21 -9.44 -1.80 -4.66
C LEU A 21 -8.41 -0.73 -5.02
N THR A 22 -7.40 -0.52 -4.18
CA THR A 22 -6.31 0.41 -4.46
C THR A 22 -5.54 0.02 -5.72
N THR A 23 -5.27 -1.27 -5.90
CA THR A 23 -4.63 -1.80 -7.11
C THR A 23 -5.50 -1.57 -8.34
N LEU A 24 -6.82 -1.78 -8.23
CA LEU A 24 -7.75 -1.49 -9.33
C LEU A 24 -7.79 0.00 -9.68
N VAL A 25 -7.81 0.88 -8.68
CA VAL A 25 -7.72 2.34 -8.87
C VAL A 25 -6.40 2.70 -9.56
N ASN A 26 -5.28 2.11 -9.15
CA ASN A 26 -3.98 2.34 -9.79
C ASN A 26 -4.01 1.96 -11.28
N ILE A 27 -4.44 0.73 -11.60
CA ILE A 27 -4.49 0.22 -12.98
C ILE A 27 -5.43 1.09 -13.83
N PHE A 28 -6.61 1.44 -13.30
CA PHE A 28 -7.58 2.27 -14.01
C PHE A 28 -7.05 3.68 -14.25
N SER A 29 -6.48 4.34 -13.24
CA SER A 29 -5.88 5.66 -13.38
C SER A 29 -4.72 5.64 -14.38
N TYR A 30 -3.87 4.62 -14.35
CA TYR A 30 -2.78 4.45 -15.31
C TYR A 30 -3.32 4.31 -16.73
N PHE A 31 -4.33 3.45 -16.93
CA PHE A 31 -4.95 3.24 -18.22
C PHE A 31 -5.51 4.56 -18.78
N VAL A 32 -6.26 5.31 -17.98
CA VAL A 32 -6.84 6.60 -18.38
C VAL A 32 -5.74 7.59 -18.75
N LEU A 33 -4.71 7.76 -17.91
CA LEU A 33 -3.64 8.74 -18.16
C LEU A 33 -2.80 8.41 -19.39
N VAL A 34 -2.42 7.14 -19.57
CA VAL A 34 -1.50 6.74 -20.64
C VAL A 34 -2.23 6.45 -21.94
N LYS A 35 -3.41 5.82 -21.91
CA LYS A 35 -4.12 5.41 -23.13
C LYS A 35 -5.12 6.47 -23.63
N ILE A 36 -5.76 7.22 -22.73
CA ILE A 36 -6.74 8.24 -23.13
C ILE A 36 -6.07 9.60 -23.26
N PHE A 37 -5.32 10.02 -22.23
CA PHE A 37 -4.64 11.32 -22.24
C PHE A 37 -3.24 11.31 -22.88
N SER A 38 -2.76 10.14 -23.33
CA SER A 38 -1.47 9.99 -24.03
C SER A 38 -0.26 10.52 -23.24
N PHE A 39 -0.32 10.48 -21.91
CA PHE A 39 0.84 10.85 -21.09
C PHE A 39 1.99 9.86 -21.28
N ASN A 40 3.21 10.36 -21.08
CA ASN A 40 4.37 9.48 -20.97
C ASN A 40 4.13 8.42 -19.89
N TYR A 41 4.46 7.16 -20.18
CA TYR A 41 4.15 6.03 -19.30
C TYR A 41 4.75 6.15 -17.90
N LEU A 42 5.94 6.75 -17.74
CA LEU A 42 6.56 6.96 -16.43
C LEU A 42 5.77 8.00 -15.63
N ILE A 43 5.43 9.12 -16.26
CA ILE A 43 4.65 10.20 -15.64
C ILE A 43 3.25 9.69 -15.29
N GLY A 44 2.61 8.97 -16.20
CA GLY A 44 1.30 8.34 -15.97
C GLY A 44 1.33 7.35 -14.81
N ASN A 45 2.39 6.55 -14.68
CA ASN A 45 2.57 5.61 -13.57
C ASN A 45 2.76 6.33 -12.23
N ILE A 46 3.58 7.39 -12.17
CA ILE A 46 3.78 8.17 -10.94
C ILE A 46 2.47 8.81 -10.48
N ILE A 47 1.71 9.42 -11.40
CA ILE A 47 0.43 10.06 -11.07
C ILE A 47 -0.61 9.02 -10.64
N ALA A 48 -0.72 7.89 -11.35
CA ALA A 48 -1.61 6.80 -10.98
C ALA A 48 -1.26 6.20 -9.61
N TRP A 49 0.03 6.06 -9.31
CA TRP A 49 0.52 5.66 -7.99
C TRP A 49 0.10 6.66 -6.91
N LEU A 50 0.32 7.97 -7.11
CA LEU A 50 -0.12 9.00 -6.17
C LEU A 50 -1.63 8.97 -5.92
N ILE A 51 -2.46 8.87 -6.97
CA ILE A 51 -3.93 8.76 -6.84
C ILE A 51 -4.29 7.54 -6.01
N SER A 52 -3.68 6.38 -6.29
CA SER A 52 -3.94 5.15 -5.54
C SER A 52 -3.51 5.26 -4.07
N VAL A 53 -2.41 5.96 -3.76
CA VAL A 53 -1.97 6.20 -2.38
C VAL A 53 -2.96 7.10 -1.64
N ILE A 54 -3.47 8.16 -2.27
CA ILE A 54 -4.49 9.03 -1.68
C ILE A 54 -5.78 8.24 -1.39
N PHE A 55 -6.23 7.44 -2.35
CA PHE A 55 -7.39 6.56 -2.16
C PHE A 55 -7.18 5.58 -1.00
N ALA A 56 -6.03 4.91 -0.96
CA ALA A 56 -5.69 3.99 0.12
C ALA A 56 -5.61 4.68 1.49
N TYR A 57 -5.10 5.92 1.54
CA TYR A 57 -5.07 6.70 2.76
C TYR A 57 -6.48 7.01 3.26
N MET A 58 -7.33 7.58 2.40
CA MET A 58 -8.70 7.95 2.75
C MET A 58 -9.51 6.74 3.22
N THR A 59 -9.35 5.61 2.52
CA THR A 59 -10.05 4.37 2.84
C THR A 59 -9.58 3.76 4.16
N ASN A 60 -8.26 3.63 4.34
CA ASN A 60 -7.68 3.08 5.56
C ASN A 60 -7.99 3.94 6.77
N ARG A 61 -7.87 5.27 6.63
CA ARG A 61 -8.18 6.22 7.69
C ARG A 61 -9.62 6.09 8.18
N LYS A 62 -10.58 6.09 7.25
CA LYS A 62 -12.01 6.19 7.57
C LYS A 62 -12.65 4.84 7.91
N TRP A 63 -12.33 3.79 7.16
CA TRP A 63 -13.04 2.51 7.25
C TRP A 63 -12.27 1.41 7.96
N VAL A 64 -10.94 1.38 7.80
CA VAL A 64 -10.11 0.35 8.43
C VAL A 64 -9.82 0.70 9.88
N PHE A 65 -9.22 1.87 10.10
CA PHE A 65 -8.69 2.25 11.42
C PHE A 65 -9.58 3.25 12.19
N ASP A 66 -10.61 3.81 11.55
CA ASP A 66 -11.50 4.83 12.13
C ASP A 66 -10.73 5.94 12.87
N SER A 67 -9.66 6.45 12.24
CA SER A 67 -8.76 7.42 12.86
C SER A 67 -9.49 8.74 13.14
N LYS A 68 -9.40 9.18 14.40
CA LYS A 68 -9.93 10.47 14.89
C LYS A 68 -8.87 11.55 15.01
N ASN A 69 -7.68 11.30 14.46
CA ASN A 69 -6.56 12.21 14.60
C ASN A 69 -6.83 13.54 13.87
N ILE A 70 -6.52 14.65 14.54
CA ILE A 70 -6.84 16.01 14.09
C ILE A 70 -5.83 16.48 13.01
N SER A 71 -4.58 16.03 13.13
CA SER A 71 -3.48 16.45 12.26
C SER A 71 -3.40 15.62 10.97
N ILE A 72 -4.37 15.82 10.08
CA ILE A 72 -4.47 15.13 8.78
C ILE A 72 -3.17 15.22 7.93
N PRO A 73 -2.47 16.38 7.81
CA PRO A 73 -1.27 16.46 6.97
C PRO A 73 -0.10 15.60 7.47
N LEU A 74 0.05 15.50 8.80
CA LEU A 74 1.09 14.66 9.40
C LEU A 74 0.78 13.18 9.19
N GLU A 75 -0.48 12.78 9.41
CA GLU A 75 -0.95 11.41 9.21
C GLU A 75 -0.77 10.98 7.74
N PHE A 76 -1.16 11.83 6.79
CA PHE A 76 -0.95 11.58 5.37
C PHE A 76 0.55 11.47 5.02
N SER A 77 1.39 12.35 5.56
CA SER A 77 2.84 12.33 5.30
C SER A 77 3.49 11.05 5.81
N LEU A 78 3.09 10.58 7.01
CA LEU A 78 3.54 9.29 7.55
C LEU A 78 3.07 8.14 6.66
N PHE A 79 1.81 8.15 6.22
CA PHE A 79 1.28 7.12 5.32
C PHE A 79 2.03 7.06 3.99
N LEU A 80 2.25 8.22 3.36
CA LEU A 80 3.01 8.35 2.11
C LEU A 80 4.46 7.88 2.32
N GLY A 81 5.10 8.26 3.42
CA GLY A 81 6.43 7.80 3.81
C GLY A 81 6.49 6.29 3.96
N GLY A 82 5.51 5.67 4.61
CA GLY A 82 5.38 4.21 4.71
C GLY A 82 5.23 3.53 3.34
N ARG A 83 4.52 4.15 2.40
CA ARG A 83 4.38 3.65 1.02
C ARG A 83 5.67 3.74 0.21
N LEU A 84 6.41 4.83 0.34
CA LEU A 84 7.74 4.94 -0.28
C LEU A 84 8.72 3.94 0.32
N PHE A 85 8.74 3.83 1.65
CA PHE A 85 9.60 2.89 2.36
C PHE A 85 9.31 1.44 1.96
N SER A 86 8.04 1.04 1.90
CA SER A 86 7.66 -0.30 1.44
C SER A 86 8.03 -0.57 -0.02
N GLY A 87 7.95 0.43 -0.90
CA GLY A 87 8.42 0.29 -2.29
C GLY A 87 9.93 0.09 -2.40
N ILE A 88 10.71 0.77 -1.55
CA ILE A 88 12.16 0.57 -1.45
C ILE A 88 12.47 -0.81 -0.86
N LEU A 89 11.75 -1.22 0.18
CA LEU A 89 11.87 -2.54 0.80
C LEU A 89 11.57 -3.66 -0.19
N ASP A 90 10.49 -3.56 -0.97
CA ASP A 90 10.14 -4.54 -2.00
C ASP A 90 11.30 -4.69 -3.01
N SER A 91 11.78 -3.59 -3.57
CA SER A 91 12.89 -3.59 -4.54
C SER A 91 14.18 -4.16 -3.93
N GLY A 92 14.52 -3.74 -2.70
CA GLY A 92 15.73 -4.17 -2.01
C GLY A 92 15.70 -5.66 -1.63
N LEU A 93 14.57 -6.15 -1.12
CA LEU A 93 14.40 -7.57 -0.82
C LEU A 93 14.40 -8.42 -2.09
N MET A 94 13.84 -7.92 -3.19
CA MET A 94 13.87 -8.60 -4.49
C MET A 94 15.31 -8.76 -4.98
N TYR A 95 16.10 -7.69 -4.92
CA TYR A 95 17.53 -7.73 -5.26
C TYR A 95 18.30 -8.74 -4.39
N LEU A 96 18.07 -8.73 -3.07
CA LEU A 96 18.70 -9.70 -2.16
C LEU A 96 18.30 -11.16 -2.49
N ALA A 97 17.02 -11.41 -2.76
CA ALA A 97 16.53 -12.76 -3.03
C ALA A 97 16.99 -13.31 -4.38
N ILE A 98 16.92 -12.50 -5.44
CA ILE A 98 17.18 -12.95 -6.81
C ILE A 98 18.67 -12.86 -7.11
N ASP A 99 19.30 -11.71 -6.90
CA ASP A 99 20.68 -11.49 -7.35
C ASP A 99 21.70 -12.08 -6.38
N LEU A 100 21.47 -12.00 -5.06
CA LEU A 100 22.42 -12.54 -4.07
C LEU A 100 22.16 -13.99 -3.70
N LEU A 101 20.89 -14.40 -3.58
CA LEU A 101 20.53 -15.76 -3.17
C LEU A 101 20.13 -16.67 -4.34
N SER A 102 20.06 -16.14 -5.57
CA SER A 102 19.69 -16.91 -6.78
C SER A 102 18.36 -17.65 -6.66
N LEU A 103 17.40 -17.09 -5.89
CA LEU A 103 16.07 -17.65 -5.73
C LEU A 103 15.21 -17.38 -6.97
N ASN A 104 14.18 -18.20 -7.17
CA ASN A 104 13.23 -18.00 -8.26
C ASN A 104 12.53 -16.63 -8.12
N ASP A 105 12.44 -15.90 -9.23
CA ASP A 105 11.92 -14.53 -9.31
C ASP A 105 10.45 -14.43 -8.87
N MET A 106 9.60 -15.29 -9.43
CA MET A 106 8.17 -15.26 -9.18
C MET A 106 7.86 -15.69 -7.75
N PHE A 107 8.55 -16.72 -7.26
CA PHE A 107 8.41 -17.18 -5.87
C PHE A 107 8.85 -16.09 -4.88
N SER A 108 9.99 -15.44 -5.14
CA SER A 108 10.50 -14.34 -4.32
C SER A 108 9.52 -13.17 -4.32
N LYS A 109 8.98 -12.80 -5.49
CA LYS A 109 8.02 -11.71 -5.63
C LYS A 109 6.74 -11.96 -4.83
N VAL A 110 6.22 -13.18 -4.81
CA VAL A 110 5.02 -13.53 -4.02
C VAL A 110 5.31 -13.39 -2.53
N ILE A 111 6.41 -13.96 -2.04
CA ILE A 111 6.77 -13.90 -0.62
C ILE A 111 7.02 -12.46 -0.17
N ILE A 112 7.79 -11.70 -0.95
CA ILE A 112 8.15 -10.32 -0.62
C ILE A 112 6.90 -9.43 -0.61
N ASN A 113 5.97 -9.59 -1.56
CA ASN A 113 4.71 -8.86 -1.52
C ASN A 113 3.90 -9.16 -0.25
N ILE A 114 3.85 -10.41 0.19
CA ILE A 114 3.17 -10.79 1.45
C ILE A 114 3.82 -10.07 2.64
N ILE A 115 5.16 -10.11 2.72
CA ILE A 115 5.93 -9.43 3.78
C ILE A 115 5.65 -7.91 3.75
N VAL A 116 5.71 -7.30 2.57
CA VAL A 116 5.48 -5.87 2.37
C VAL A 116 4.07 -5.45 2.76
N VAL A 117 3.04 -6.24 2.42
CA VAL A 117 1.65 -5.98 2.83
C VAL A 117 1.50 -6.05 4.34
N ILE A 118 2.12 -7.04 5.00
CA ILE A 118 2.09 -7.17 6.46
C ILE A 118 2.78 -5.97 7.13
N ILE A 119 3.99 -5.61 6.66
CA ILE A 119 4.72 -4.44 7.17
C ILE A 119 3.90 -3.17 6.98
N ASN A 120 3.28 -2.98 5.82
CA ASN A 120 2.43 -1.82 5.55
C ASN A 120 1.20 -1.76 6.47
N TYR A 121 0.56 -2.90 6.77
CA TYR A 121 -0.53 -2.95 7.74
C TYR A 121 -0.04 -2.58 9.15
N LEU A 122 1.05 -3.18 9.62
CA LEU A 122 1.61 -2.90 10.95
C LEU A 122 2.05 -1.44 11.08
N PHE A 123 2.73 -0.89 10.07
CA PHE A 123 3.12 0.51 10.03
C PHE A 123 1.91 1.43 10.06
N SER A 124 0.88 1.12 9.25
CA SER A 124 -0.37 1.90 9.24
C SER A 124 -1.05 1.88 10.61
N LYS A 125 -1.12 0.73 11.26
CA LYS A 125 -1.78 0.56 12.55
C LYS A 125 -1.04 1.20 13.73
N ILE A 126 0.28 1.05 13.78
CA ILE A 126 1.07 1.40 14.97
C ILE A 126 1.58 2.86 14.91
N ILE A 127 1.90 3.34 13.70
CA ILE A 127 2.56 4.63 13.50
C ILE A 127 1.63 5.65 12.88
N VAL A 128 0.90 5.27 11.82
CA VAL A 128 0.09 6.24 11.05
C VAL A 128 -1.21 6.57 11.77
N PHE A 129 -2.04 5.57 12.08
CA PHE A 129 -3.41 5.76 12.57
C PHE A 129 -3.54 5.51 14.08
N LYS A 130 -2.52 5.89 14.84
CA LYS A 130 -2.52 5.86 16.30
C LYS A 130 -3.32 7.03 16.89
#